data_AF-T1AEL4-F1
#
_entry.id   AF-T1AEL4-F1
#
_cell.length_a   1.000
_cell.length_b   1.000
_cell.length_c   1.000
_cell.angle_alpha   90.00
_cell.angle_beta   90.00
_cell.angle_gamma   90.00
#
_symmetry.space_group_name_H-M   'P 1'
#
loop_
_entity.id
_entity.type
_entity.pdbx_description
1 polymer ?
#
loop_
_entity_poly.entity_id
_entity_poly.type
_entity_poly.pdbx_seq_one_letter_code
_entity_poly.pdbx_strand_id
1 'polypeptide(L)' 'MRESSRRNKDGSKVTYLQLAHNERHPVTGVPVAKVIHNFGRASQVDRAALARLVSSISRVLGDAGATPVPSSEVE' A
#
# COMPACT_ATOMS: atom_id res chain seq x y z
N MET A 1 -2.18 0.67 -1.05
CA MET A 1 -1.43 -0.57 -0.70
C MET A 1 -2.36 -1.75 -0.88
N ARG A 2 -1.83 -2.90 -1.32
CA ARG A 2 -2.58 -4.14 -1.45
C ARG A 2 -1.83 -5.28 -0.77
N GLU A 3 -2.57 -6.14 -0.09
CA GLU A 3 -2.05 -7.38 0.47
C GLU A 3 -2.64 -8.56 -0.29
N SER A 4 -1.81 -9.54 -0.61
CA SER A 4 -2.24 -10.78 -1.24
C SER A 4 -1.75 -11.96 -0.43
N SER A 5 -2.67 -12.80 0.02
CA SER A 5 -2.31 -13.98 0.81
C SER A 5 -2.44 -15.25 0.01
N ARG A 6 -1.42 -16.10 0.08
CA ARG A 6 -1.42 -17.47 -0.45
C ARG A 6 -1.32 -18.46 0.71
N ARG A 7 -2.08 -19.54 0.64
CA ARG A 7 -1.94 -20.69 1.55
C ARG A 7 -1.05 -21.75 0.88
N ASN A 8 -0.04 -22.22 1.60
CA ASN A 8 0.84 -23.30 1.14
C ASN A 8 0.26 -24.67 1.49
N LYS A 9 0.81 -25.72 0.86
CA LYS A 9 0.40 -27.12 1.10
C LYS A 9 0.63 -27.55 2.56
N ASP A 10 1.65 -27.00 3.21
CA ASP A 10 1.97 -27.23 4.63
C ASP A 10 1.09 -26.41 5.60
N GLY A 11 0.00 -25.82 5.13
CA GLY A 11 -0.96 -25.07 5.95
C GLY A 11 -0.56 -23.64 6.30
N SER A 12 0.71 -23.25 6.11
CA SER A 12 1.18 -21.88 6.36
C SER A 12 0.55 -20.85 5.42
N LYS A 13 0.23 -19.67 5.95
CA LYS A 13 -0.27 -18.51 5.20
C LYS A 13 0.87 -17.53 4.97
N VAL A 14 1.16 -17.24 3.70
CA VAL A 14 2.14 -16.22 3.31
C VAL A 14 1.39 -15.03 2.74
N THR A 15 1.54 -13.87 3.37
CA THR A 15 1.00 -12.59 2.87
C THR A 15 2.11 -11.82 2.18
N TYR A 16 1.81 -11.27 1.01
CA TYR A 16 2.70 -10.39 0.25
C TYR A 16 2.18 -8.96 0.31
N LEU A 17 3.11 -8.00 0.41
CA LEU A 17 2.80 -6.57 0.44
C LEU A 17 3.15 -5.93 -0.90
N GLN A 18 2.21 -5.20 -1.48
CA GLN A 18 2.36 -4.61 -2.81
C GLN A 18 1.91 -3.14 -2.84
N LEU A 19 2.69 -2.31 -3.53
CA LEU A 19 2.26 -1.00 -3.98
C LEU A 19 1.47 -1.17 -5.27
N ALA A 20 0.19 -0.83 -5.23
CA ALA A 20 -0.70 -0.89 -6.39
C ALA A 20 -1.46 0.42 -6.52
N HIS A 21 -1.68 0.85 -7.76
CA HIS A 21 -2.54 1.96 -8.14
C HIS A 21 -3.69 1.41 -8.98
N ASN A 22 -4.90 1.91 -8.75
CA ASN A 22 -6.06 1.52 -9.52
C ASN A 22 -6.19 2.49 -10.71
N GLU A 23 -5.98 1.97 -11.91
CA GLU A 23 -6.20 2.71 -13.16
C GLU A 23 -7.58 2.35 -13.70
N ARG A 24 -8.30 3.31 -14.29
CA ARG A 24 -9.53 2.99 -15.03
C ARG A 24 -9.16 2.37 -16.37
N HIS A 25 -9.71 1.21 -16.66
CA HIS A 25 -9.49 0.56 -17.95
C HIS A 25 -10.10 1.43 -19.07
N PRO A 26 -9.32 1.80 -20.11
CA PRO A 26 -9.75 2.79 -21.10
C PRO A 26 -10.95 2.34 -21.93
N VAL A 27 -11.16 1.03 -22.08
CA VAL A 27 -12.24 0.47 -22.90
C VAL A 27 -13.49 0.12 -22.09
N THR A 28 -13.32 -0.38 -20.86
CA THR A 28 -14.43 -0.95 -20.08
C THR A 28 -14.85 -0.03 -18.92
N GLY A 29 -14.05 1.01 -18.61
CA GLY A 29 -14.29 1.93 -17.49
C GLY A 29 -14.10 1.31 -16.10
N VAL A 30 -13.87 0.00 -16.02
CA VAL A 30 -13.72 -0.72 -14.75
C VAL A 30 -12.40 -0.34 -14.09
N PRO A 31 -12.38 -0.07 -12.76
CA PRO A 31 -11.14 0.12 -12.02
C PRO A 31 -10.33 -1.19 -11.97
N VAL A 32 -9.14 -1.18 -12.54
CA VAL A 32 -8.21 -2.32 -12.55
C VAL A 32 -7.02 -2.00 -11.67
N ALA A 33 -6.74 -2.88 -10.71
CA ALA A 33 -5.59 -2.75 -9.84
C ALA A 33 -4.30 -3.13 -10.58
N LYS A 34 -3.40 -2.16 -10.75
CA LYS A 34 -2.08 -2.33 -11.34
C LYS A 34 -1.02 -2.32 -10.26
N VAL A 35 -0.28 -3.42 -10.16
CA VAL A 35 0.83 -3.54 -9.21
C VAL A 35 2.03 -2.76 -9.76
N ILE A 36 2.46 -1.74 -9.04
CA ILE A 36 3.64 -0.92 -9.36
C ILE A 36 4.89 -1.61 -8.80
N HIS A 37 4.82 -2.09 -7.56
CA HIS A 37 5.96 -2.73 -6.89
C HIS A 37 5.51 -3.80 -5.89
N ASN A 38 6.32 -4.85 -5.75
CA ASN A 38 6.11 -5.91 -4.77
C ASN A 38 7.23 -5.89 -3.73
N PHE A 39 6.90 -5.58 -2.49
CA PHE A 39 7.85 -5.51 -1.38
C PHE A 39 8.25 -6.89 -0.84
N GLY A 40 7.62 -7.97 -1.33
CA GLY A 40 7.86 -9.33 -0.86
C GLY A 40 6.90 -9.76 0.25
N ARG A 41 7.33 -10.72 1.08
CA ARG A 41 6.50 -11.28 2.15
C ARG A 41 6.33 -10.25 3.27
N ALA A 42 5.09 -9.94 3.64
CA ALA A 42 4.76 -8.96 4.67
C ALA A 42 5.46 -9.23 6.03
N SER A 43 5.73 -10.50 6.36
CA SER A 43 6.48 -10.89 7.56
C SER A 43 7.98 -10.57 7.51
N GLN A 44 8.54 -10.37 6.32
CA GLN A 44 9.96 -10.11 6.07
C GLN A 44 10.22 -8.66 5.62
N VAL A 45 9.17 -7.87 5.41
CA VAL A 45 9.31 -6.45 5.03
C VAL A 45 9.84 -5.66 6.23
N ASP A 46 10.95 -4.96 6.02
CA ASP A 46 11.47 -4.00 7.00
C ASP A 46 10.55 -2.77 7.08
N ARG A 47 9.85 -2.65 8.21
CA ARG A 47 8.94 -1.53 8.50
C ARG A 47 9.67 -0.20 8.58
N ALA A 48 10.91 -0.18 9.05
CA ALA A 48 11.71 1.03 9.14
C ALA A 48 12.12 1.52 7.73
N ALA A 49 12.48 0.61 6.84
CA ALA A 49 12.74 0.94 5.44
C ALA A 49 11.48 1.50 4.74
N LEU A 50 10.30 0.92 5.00
CA LEU A 50 9.05 1.42 4.45
C LEU A 50 8.72 2.85 4.96
N ALA A 51 8.94 3.12 6.25
CA ALA A 51 8.75 4.46 6.81
C ALA A 51 9.67 5.51 6.15
N ARG A 52 10.93 5.16 5.87
CA ARG A 52 11.86 6.04 5.13
C ARG A 52 11.39 6.30 3.70
N LEU A 53 10.86 5.28 3.03
CA LEU A 53 10.30 5.43 1.69
C LEU A 53 9.10 6.39 1.70
N VAL A 54 8.19 6.24 2.67
CA VAL A 54 7.05 7.16 2.83
C VAL A 54 7.55 8.59 3.03
N SER A 55 8.50 8.81 3.94
CA SER A 55 9.07 10.15 4.17
C SER A 55 9.69 10.75 2.91
N SER A 56 10.42 9.94 2.13
CA SER A 56 11.03 10.39 0.86
C SER A 56 9.98 10.76 -0.18
N ILE A 57 8.92 9.95 -0.31
CA ILE A 57 7.79 10.23 -1.23
C ILE A 57 7.05 11.50 -0.78
N SER A 58 6.74 11.64 0.52
CA SER A 58 6.11 12.84 1.07
C SER A 58 6.92 14.10 0.80
N ARG A 59 8.25 14.01 0.89
CA ARG A 59 9.15 15.12 0.55
C ARG A 59 9.05 15.53 -0.92
N VAL A 60 8.94 14.55 -1.83
CA VAL A 60 8.76 14.80 -3.27
C VAL A 60 7.39 15.40 -3.58
N LEU A 61 6.35 14.94 -2.88
CA LEU A 61 4.99 15.48 -3.02
C LEU A 61 4.82 16.87 -2.39
N GLY A 62 5.82 17.36 -1.65
CA GLY A 62 5.91 18.70 -1.08
C GLY A 62 4.83 18.98 -0.04
N ASP A 63 5.01 18.51 1.21
CA ASP A 63 4.20 18.79 2.43
C ASP A 63 2.65 18.89 2.29
N ALA A 64 2.05 18.45 1.19
CA ALA A 64 0.61 18.42 0.95
C ALA A 64 -0.09 17.27 1.71
N GLY A 65 0.56 16.73 2.74
CA GLY A 65 0.10 15.59 3.52
C GLY A 65 0.01 15.85 5.03
N ALA A 66 0.38 17.03 5.52
CA ALA A 66 0.11 17.44 6.88
C ALA A 66 -1.26 18.14 6.95
N THR A 67 -2.35 17.42 6.65
CA THR A 67 -3.64 17.78 7.23
C THR A 67 -3.64 17.21 8.65
N PRO A 68 -3.51 18.02 9.71
CA PRO A 68 -3.91 17.57 11.03
C PRO A 68 -5.41 17.27 10.92
N VAL A 69 -5.80 15.99 10.95
CA VAL A 69 -7.20 15.63 11.17
C VAL A 69 -7.55 16.15 12.56
N PRO A 70 -8.42 17.19 12.71
CA PRO A 70 -8.96 17.48 14.02
C PRO A 70 -9.83 16.30 14.41
N SER A 71 -9.61 15.78 15.62
CA SER A 71 -10.53 14.87 16.29
C SER A 71 -11.92 15.50 16.27
N SER A 72 -12.82 15.00 15.42
CA SER A 72 -14.24 15.31 15.54
C SER A 72 -14.76 14.45 16.67
N GLU A 73 -14.74 15.07 17.85
CA GLU A 73 -15.50 14.72 19.04
C GLU A 73 -16.99 14.59 18.69
N VAL A 74 -17.60 13.68 19.44
CA VAL A 74 -18.97 13.20 19.39
C VAL A 74 -20.02 14.32 19.54
N GLU A 75 -21.12 14.21 18.78
CA GLU A 75 -22.48 14.58 19.23
C GLU A 75 -23.49 13.56 18.70
#